data_AF-A0A0C3BIM7-F1
#
_entry.id   AF-A0A0C3BIM7-F1
#
_cell.length_a   1.000
_cell.length_b   1.000
_cell.length_c   1.000
_cell.angle_alpha   90.00
_cell.angle_beta   90.00
_cell.angle_gamma   90.00
#
_symmetry.space_group_name_H-M   'P 1'
#
loop_
_entity.id
_entity.type
_entity.pdbx_description
1 polymer ?
#
loop_
_entity_poly.entity_id
_entity_poly.type
_entity_poly.pdbx_seq_one_letter_code
_entity_poly.pdbx_strand_id
1 'polypeptide(L)' 'MAYVITVVLRERKPLAYLALGFIAMAASQVVFMLANDPLCKASQRKVDGSFIATLLETVSVVLLVVTWSSVTE' A
#
# COMPACT_ATOMS: atom_id res chain seq x y z
N MET A 1 -12.57 -7.95 -7.12
CA MET A 1 -11.39 -8.45 -7.89
C MET A 1 -10.89 -9.80 -7.41
N ALA A 2 -10.78 -10.05 -6.09
CA ALA A 2 -10.31 -11.34 -5.56
C ALA A 2 -11.03 -12.57 -6.17
N TYR A 3 -12.36 -12.53 -6.32
CA TYR A 3 -13.14 -13.60 -6.96
C TYR A 3 -12.70 -13.88 -8.41
N VAL A 4 -12.51 -12.83 -9.22
CA VAL A 4 -12.05 -12.97 -10.62
C VAL A 4 -10.65 -13.59 -10.65
N ILE A 5 -9.76 -13.13 -9.79
CA ILE A 5 -8.39 -13.63 -9.70
C ILE A 5 -8.35 -15.11 -9.29
N THR A 6 -9.09 -15.51 -8.25
CA THR A 6 -9.01 -16.88 -7.72
C THR A 6 -9.86 -17.89 -8.48
N VAL A 7 -11.04 -17.48 -8.97
CA VAL A 7 -12.03 -18.39 -9.56
C VAL A 7 -11.92 -18.42 -11.09
N VAL A 8 -11.65 -17.28 -11.74
CA VAL A 8 -11.55 -17.20 -13.21
C VAL A 8 -10.13 -17.46 -13.69
N LEU A 9 -9.14 -16.75 -13.14
CA LEU A 9 -7.72 -16.90 -13.55
C LEU A 9 -6.99 -18.03 -12.83
N ARG A 10 -7.44 -18.43 -11.63
CA ARG A 10 -6.81 -19.47 -10.79
C ARG A 10 -5.34 -19.18 -10.43
N GLU A 11 -4.91 -17.92 -10.56
CA GLU A 11 -3.55 -17.45 -10.29
C GLU A 11 -3.46 -16.77 -8.91
N ARG A 12 -2.47 -17.17 -8.10
CA ARG A 12 -2.32 -16.65 -6.72
C ARG A 12 -1.40 -15.44 -6.61
N LYS A 13 -0.51 -15.24 -7.59
CA LYS A 13 0.45 -14.13 -7.62
C LYS A 13 -0.22 -12.73 -7.58
N PRO A 14 -1.21 -12.42 -8.44
CA PRO A 14 -1.94 -11.15 -8.38
C PRO A 14 -2.64 -10.92 -7.04
N LEU A 15 -3.07 -11.97 -6.34
CA LEU A 15 -3.68 -11.84 -5.03
C LEU A 15 -2.69 -11.33 -3.97
N ALA A 16 -1.43 -11.76 -4.06
CA ALA A 16 -0.38 -11.35 -3.13
C ALA A 16 -0.05 -9.85 -3.30
N TYR A 17 0.06 -9.37 -4.54
CA TYR A 17 0.27 -7.93 -4.80
C TYR A 17 -0.89 -7.08 -4.30
N LEU A 18 -2.14 -7.54 -4.49
CA LEU A 18 -3.33 -6.85 -4.01
C LEU A 18 -3.37 -6.80 -2.46
N ALA A 19 -2.99 -7.90 -1.80
CA ALA A 19 -2.91 -7.96 -0.34
C ALA A 19 -1.81 -7.03 0.20
N LEU A 20 -0.63 -7.01 -0.43
CA LEU A 20 0.45 -6.10 -0.07
C LEU A 20 0.05 -4.63 -0.25
N GLY A 21 -0.67 -4.31 -1.34
CA GLY A 21 -1.18 -2.95 -1.57
C GLY A 21 -2.15 -2.51 -0.48
N PHE A 22 -3.08 -3.40 -0.09
CA PHE A 22 -4.00 -3.13 1.02
C PHE A 22 -3.27 -2.90 2.35
N ILE A 23 -2.26 -3.73 2.66
CA ILE A 23 -1.45 -3.58 3.88
C ILE A 23 -0.68 -2.25 3.85
N ALA A 24 -0.07 -1.89 2.72
CA ALA A 24 0.64 -0.61 2.56
C ALA A 24 -0.30 0.58 2.76
N MET A 25 -1.53 0.50 2.23
CA MET A 25 -2.54 1.53 2.40
C MET A 25 -2.99 1.65 3.86
N ALA A 26 -3.25 0.53 4.54
CA ALA A 26 -3.58 0.54 5.97
C ALA A 26 -2.44 1.08 6.83
N ALA A 27 -1.20 0.73 6.51
CA ALA A 27 -0.01 1.23 7.17
C ALA A 27 0.15 2.75 6.99
N SER A 28 -0.18 3.32 5.81
CA SER A 28 -0.21 4.78 5.61
C SER A 28 -1.15 5.45 6.62
N GLN A 29 -2.36 4.93 6.77
CA GLN A 29 -3.35 5.48 7.70
C GLN A 29 -2.89 5.39 9.16
N VAL A 30 -2.25 4.29 9.55
CA VAL A 30 -1.67 4.14 10.89
C VAL A 30 -0.53 5.13 11.13
N VAL A 31 0.36 5.33 10.15
CA VAL A 31 1.45 6.30 10.26
C VAL A 31 0.90 7.72 10.39
N PHE A 32 -0.11 8.06 9.60
CA PHE A 32 -0.70 9.40 9.59
C PHE A 32 -1.49 9.70 10.87
N MET A 33 -2.27 8.74 11.39
CA MET A 33 -3.11 8.96 12.58
C MET A 33 -2.36 8.77 13.90
N LEU A 34 -1.50 7.75 14.01
CA LEU A 34 -0.90 7.35 15.29
C LEU A 34 0.56 7.76 15.41
N ALA A 35 1.32 7.70 14.31
CA ALA A 35 2.78 7.82 14.37
C ALA A 35 3.30 9.23 14.02
N ASN A 36 2.41 10.16 13.65
CA ASN A 36 2.81 11.49 13.17
C ASN A 36 3.62 12.30 14.22
N ASP A 37 3.12 12.37 15.45
CA ASP A 37 3.77 13.06 16.58
C ASP A 37 5.14 12.47 16.97
N PRO A 38 5.28 11.13 17.20
CA PRO A 38 6.57 10.55 17.52
C PRO A 38 7.58 10.63 16.36
N LEU A 39 7.14 10.53 15.10
CA LEU A 39 8.04 10.68 13.96
C LEU A 39 8.53 12.11 13.77
N CYS A 40 7.66 13.11 13.97
CA CYS A 40 8.05 14.52 13.89
C CYS A 40 9.12 14.87 14.95
N LYS A 41 8.96 14.33 16.18
CA LYS A 41 9.96 14.48 17.27
C LYS A 41 11.26 13.74 16.97
N ALA A 42 11.19 12.51 16.46
CA ALA A 42 12.37 11.71 16.11
C ALA A 42 13.18 12.32 14.96
N SER A 43 12.51 12.95 13.99
CA SER A 43 13.13 13.56 12.81
C SER A 43 13.63 15.00 13.04
N GLN A 44 13.63 15.48 14.30
CA GLN A 44 13.96 16.88 14.63
C GLN A 44 13.14 17.88 13.79
N ARG A 45 11.87 17.58 13.52
CA ARG A 45 10.93 18.39 12.71
C ARG A 45 11.32 18.57 11.23
N LYS A 46 12.16 17.70 10.67
CA LYS A 46 12.47 17.71 9.22
C LYS A 46 11.48 16.92 8.38
N VAL A 47 10.88 15.87 8.94
CA VAL A 47 9.96 14.97 8.24
C VAL A 47 8.74 14.71 9.11
N ASP A 48 7.56 14.88 8.51
CA ASP A 48 6.27 14.60 9.14
C ASP A 48 5.71 13.24 8.68
N GLY A 49 4.77 12.70 9.46
CA GLY A 49 4.06 11.47 9.13
C GLY A 49 3.29 11.55 7.82
N SER A 50 2.90 12.75 7.37
CA SER A 50 2.28 12.98 6.05
C SER A 50 3.19 12.58 4.89
N PHE A 51 4.48 12.89 4.96
CA PHE A 51 5.43 12.55 3.90
C PHE A 51 5.59 11.03 3.75
N ILE A 52 5.68 10.31 4.87
CA ILE A 52 5.83 8.85 4.87
C ILE A 52 4.52 8.17 4.46
N ALA A 53 3.38 8.70 4.91
CA ALA A 53 2.05 8.24 4.47
C ALA A 53 1.92 8.34 2.94
N THR A 54 2.30 9.48 2.34
CA THR A 54 2.26 9.66 0.87
C THR A 54 3.18 8.68 0.13
N LEU A 55 4.37 8.38 0.67
CA LEU A 55 5.26 7.37 0.07
C LEU A 55 4.61 5.97 0.10
N LEU A 56 4.03 5.58 1.23
CA LEU A 56 3.33 4.29 1.35
C LEU A 56 2.11 4.21 0.44
N GLU A 57 1.36 5.30 0.29
CA GLU A 57 0.23 5.38 -0.63
C GLU A 57 0.68 5.26 -2.09
N THR A 58 1.79 5.90 -2.45
CA THR A 58 2.38 5.76 -3.79
C THR A 58 2.76 4.31 -4.07
N VAL A 59 3.37 3.63 -3.10
CA VAL A 59 3.68 2.19 -3.22
C VAL A 59 2.42 1.34 -3.37
N SER A 60 1.35 1.65 -2.63
CA SER A 60 0.06 0.96 -2.77
C SER A 60 -0.52 1.11 -4.17
N VAL A 61 -0.49 2.32 -4.74
CA VAL A 61 -0.96 2.58 -6.10
C VAL A 61 -0.12 1.81 -7.13
N VAL A 62 1.21 1.78 -6.99
CA VAL A 62 2.09 0.99 -7.86
C VAL A 62 1.74 -0.50 -7.80
N LEU A 63 1.49 -1.06 -6.62
CA LEU A 63 1.10 -2.47 -6.47
C LEU A 63 -0.26 -2.76 -7.13
N LEU A 64 -1.20 -1.81 -7.09
CA LEU A 64 -2.47 -1.93 -7.81
C LEU A 64 -2.26 -1.94 -9.33
N VAL A 65 -1.40 -1.08 -9.86
CA VAL A 65 -1.05 -1.06 -11.30
C VAL A 65 -0.39 -2.37 -11.73
N VAL A 66 0.60 -2.86 -10.96
CA VAL A 66 1.24 -4.16 -11.22
C VAL A 66 0.23 -5.30 -11.20
N THR A 67 -0.69 -5.28 -10.23
CA THR A 67 -1.76 -6.29 -10.16
C THR A 67 -2.64 -6.23 -11.40
N TRP A 68 -3.03 -5.04 -11.85
CA TRP A 68 -3.83 -4.85 -13.04
C TRP A 68 -3.11 -5.39 -14.29
N SER A 69 -1.87 -4.98 -14.51
CA SER A 69 -1.05 -5.46 -15.63
C SER A 69 -0.93 -6.98 -15.64
N SER A 70 -0.75 -7.62 -14.47
CA SER A 70 -0.64 -9.08 -14.36
C SER A 70 -1.93 -9.87 -14.65
N VAL A 71 -3.09 -9.19 -14.69
CA VAL A 71 -4.40 -9.80 -15.00
C VAL A 71 -4.78 -9.57 -16.46
N THR A 72 -4.36 -8.46 -17.05
CA THR A 72 -4.69 -8.09 -18.44
C THR A 72 -3.72 -8.61 -19.49
N GLU A 73 -2.54 -9.08 -19.07
CA GLU A 73 -1.53 -9.70 -19.93
C GLU A 73 -1.51 -11.22 -19.72
#